data_AF-A0A7T0C540-F1
#
_entry.id   AF-A0A7T0C540-F1
#
_cell.length_a   1.000
_cell.length_b   1.000
_cell.length_c   1.000
_cell.angle_alpha   90.00
_cell.angle_beta   90.00
_cell.angle_gamma   90.00
#
_symmetry.space_group_name_H-M   'P 1'
#
loop_
_entity.id
_entity.type
_entity.pdbx_description
1 polymer ?
#
loop_
_entity_poly.entity_id
_entity_poly.type
_entity_poly.pdbx_seq_one_letter_code
_entity_poly.pdbx_strand_id
1 'polypeptide(L)'
;METTLAEEIELLYAEPGIGATYTNTYGELNLQNLVAKYRTLAPEEMKEMLAIVESYSLSFDLTASFISVSVLHALGETESVDRAYQWAQKQSDPGMFIQHYDIGKSLAEYFIAS
;
A
#
# COMPACT_ATOMS: atom_id res chain seq x y z
N MET A 1 -14.72 11.84 -20.06
CA MET A 1 -14.69 10.45 -19.58
C MET A 1 -14.30 10.58 -18.12
N GLU A 2 -15.18 10.17 -17.21
CA GLU A 2 -14.85 10.18 -15.77
C GLU A 2 -13.88 9.04 -15.50
N THR A 3 -12.81 9.32 -14.75
CA THR A 3 -11.83 8.31 -14.32
C THR A 3 -12.50 7.38 -13.31
N THR A 4 -12.30 6.08 -13.46
CA THR A 4 -12.81 5.09 -12.50
C THR A 4 -11.99 5.09 -11.21
N LEU A 5 -12.57 4.64 -10.10
CA LEU A 5 -11.86 4.54 -8.82
C LEU A 5 -10.59 3.68 -8.92
N ALA A 6 -10.63 2.57 -9.67
CA ALA A 6 -9.48 1.71 -9.90
C ALA A 6 -8.34 2.45 -10.62
N GLU A 7 -8.64 3.19 -11.70
CA GLU A 7 -7.65 4.00 -12.40
C GLU A 7 -7.06 5.10 -11.51
N GLU A 8 -7.88 5.73 -10.66
CA GLU A 8 -7.39 6.71 -9.68
C GLU A 8 -6.44 6.06 -8.67
N ILE A 9 -6.76 4.87 -8.16
CA ILE A 9 -5.89 4.13 -7.23
C ILE A 9 -4.58 3.75 -7.92
N GLU A 10 -4.62 3.24 -9.15
CA GLU A 10 -3.42 2.92 -9.95
C GLU A 10 -2.52 4.15 -10.12
N LEU A 11 -3.10 5.32 -10.39
CA LEU A 11 -2.35 6.58 -10.46
C LEU A 11 -1.68 6.92 -9.14
N LEU A 12 -2.33 6.68 -8.01
CA LEU A 12 -1.74 6.93 -6.68
C LEU A 12 -0.60 5.96 -6.33
N TYR A 13 -0.58 4.75 -6.89
CA TYR A 13 0.58 3.86 -6.82
C TYR A 13 1.73 4.34 -7.70
N ALA A 14 1.43 4.91 -8.88
CA ALA A 14 2.43 5.33 -9.85
C ALA A 14 3.03 6.71 -9.56
N GLU A 15 2.25 7.64 -8.98
CA GLU A 15 2.61 9.05 -8.87
C GLU A 15 2.55 9.60 -7.42
N PRO A 16 3.62 10.29 -6.97
CA PRO A 16 4.91 10.40 -7.64
C PRO A 16 5.62 9.04 -7.68
N GLY A 17 6.49 8.84 -8.67
CA GLY A 17 7.32 7.64 -8.72
C GLY A 17 8.22 7.54 -7.48
N ILE A 18 8.44 6.32 -6.98
CA ILE A 18 9.40 6.10 -5.90
C ILE A 18 10.80 6.56 -6.36
N GLY A 19 11.48 7.32 -5.50
CA GLY A 19 12.78 7.92 -5.78
C GLY A 19 12.72 9.18 -6.64
N ALA A 20 11.54 9.62 -7.09
CA ALA A 20 11.40 10.84 -7.88
C ALA A 20 11.71 12.12 -7.08
N THR A 21 11.58 12.07 -5.75
CA THR A 21 11.90 13.18 -4.85
C THR A 21 12.54 12.66 -3.57
N TYR A 22 13.23 13.52 -2.81
CA TYR A 22 13.78 13.16 -1.49
C TYR A 22 12.69 12.67 -0.52
N THR A 23 11.50 13.27 -0.60
CA THR A 23 10.35 12.94 0.27
C THR A 23 9.65 11.64 -0.13
N ASN A 24 9.84 11.13 -1.35
CA ASN A 24 9.23 9.89 -1.82
C ASN A 24 10.28 8.81 -2.12
N THR A 25 11.32 8.72 -1.29
CA THR A 25 12.42 7.77 -1.51
C THR A 25 11.95 6.32 -1.38
N TYR A 26 10.96 6.07 -0.52
CA TYR A 26 10.42 4.75 -0.20
C TYR A 26 8.90 4.68 -0.37
N GLY A 27 8.28 5.60 -1.13
CA GLY A 27 6.83 5.59 -1.39
C GLY A 27 5.99 6.26 -0.30
N GLU A 28 6.60 7.13 0.50
CA GLU A 28 5.93 7.87 1.57
C GLU A 28 4.72 8.68 1.07
N LEU A 29 4.86 9.35 -0.08
CA LEU A 29 3.76 10.12 -0.68
C LEU A 29 2.69 9.19 -1.27
N ASN A 30 3.06 8.05 -1.84
CA ASN A 30 2.10 7.05 -2.33
C ASN A 30 1.23 6.54 -1.18
N LEU A 31 1.86 6.15 -0.07
CA LEU A 31 1.18 5.74 1.16
C LEU A 31 0.22 6.82 1.67
N GLN A 32 0.71 8.05 1.85
CA GLN A 32 -0.11 9.15 2.37
C GLN A 32 -1.30 9.44 1.45
N ASN A 33 -1.08 9.48 0.14
CA ASN A 33 -2.13 9.80 -0.82
C ASN A 33 -3.19 8.69 -0.88
N LEU A 34 -2.80 7.42 -0.82
CA LEU A 34 -3.73 6.29 -0.77
C LEU A 34 -4.56 6.31 0.52
N VAL A 35 -3.93 6.53 1.68
CA VAL A 35 -4.66 6.64 2.96
C VAL A 35 -5.61 7.85 2.96
N ALA A 36 -5.16 8.98 2.43
CA ALA A 36 -5.99 10.18 2.31
C ALA A 36 -7.18 9.92 1.38
N LYS A 37 -6.96 9.31 0.22
CA LYS A 37 -8.01 8.92 -0.72
C LYS A 37 -9.04 8.03 -0.03
N TYR A 38 -8.60 6.94 0.62
CA TYR A 38 -9.48 6.03 1.36
C TYR A 38 -10.42 6.79 2.32
N ARG A 39 -9.88 7.71 3.12
CA ARG A 39 -10.65 8.49 4.12
C ARG A 39 -11.68 9.44 3.52
N THR A 40 -11.60 9.75 2.22
CA THR A 40 -12.57 10.62 1.52
C THR A 40 -13.69 9.86 0.82
N LEU A 41 -13.57 8.55 0.64
CA LEU A 41 -14.49 7.73 -0.14
C LEU A 41 -15.81 7.45 0.61
N ALA A 42 -16.86 7.16 -0.15
CA ALA A 42 -18.08 6.60 0.43
C ALA A 42 -17.83 5.16 0.94
N PRO A 43 -18.64 4.63 1.87
CA PRO A 43 -18.42 3.30 2.45
C PRO A 43 -18.33 2.14 1.44
N GLU A 44 -19.03 2.20 0.30
CA GLU A 44 -18.92 1.15 -0.72
C GLU A 44 -17.62 1.27 -1.52
N GLU A 45 -17.19 2.48 -1.84
CA GLU A 45 -15.92 2.75 -2.52
C GLU A 45 -14.71 2.44 -1.61
N MET A 46 -14.85 2.64 -0.29
CA MET A 46 -13.85 2.19 0.69
C MET A 46 -13.62 0.68 0.60
N LYS A 47 -14.69 -0.11 0.51
CA LYS A 47 -14.57 -1.58 0.34
C LYS A 47 -13.91 -1.95 -0.99
N GLU A 48 -14.26 -1.25 -2.06
CA GLU A 48 -13.65 -1.46 -3.38
C GLU A 48 -12.14 -1.15 -3.35
N MET A 49 -11.76 -0.02 -2.76
CA MET A 49 -10.36 0.35 -2.60
C MET A 49 -9.60 -0.67 -1.74
N LEU A 50 -10.17 -1.13 -0.62
CA LEU A 50 -9.55 -2.17 0.20
C LEU A 50 -9.34 -3.46 -0.58
N ALA A 51 -10.32 -3.90 -1.38
CA ALA A 51 -10.16 -5.08 -2.22
C ALA A 51 -9.00 -4.95 -3.22
N ILE A 52 -8.83 -3.76 -3.84
CA ILE A 52 -7.72 -3.48 -4.74
C ILE A 52 -6.38 -3.53 -3.99
N VAL A 53 -6.27 -2.81 -2.86
CA VAL A 53 -5.05 -2.76 -2.05
C VAL A 53 -4.69 -4.15 -1.52
N GLU A 54 -5.66 -4.92 -1.04
CA GLU A 54 -5.44 -6.31 -0.63
C GLU A 54 -4.90 -7.17 -1.76
N SER A 55 -5.44 -7.03 -2.98
CA SER A 55 -4.97 -7.80 -4.13
C SER A 55 -3.51 -7.49 -4.47
N TYR A 56 -3.11 -6.22 -4.40
CA TYR A 56 -1.74 -5.79 -4.67
C TYR A 56 -0.76 -6.20 -3.58
N SER A 57 -1.20 -6.29 -2.32
CA SER A 57 -0.38 -6.81 -1.20
C SER A 57 0.12 -8.25 -1.43
N LEU A 58 -0.56 -9.00 -2.31
CA LEU A 58 -0.23 -10.39 -2.65
C LEU A 58 0.40 -10.52 -4.05
N SER A 59 0.98 -9.43 -4.58
CA SER A 59 1.56 -9.39 -5.92
C SER A 59 3.08 -9.58 -5.91
N PHE A 60 3.61 -10.07 -7.04
CA PHE A 60 5.06 -10.15 -7.27
C PHE A 60 5.70 -8.79 -7.62
N ASP A 61 4.90 -7.76 -7.87
CA ASP A 61 5.41 -6.40 -7.94
C ASP A 61 5.78 -5.96 -6.53
N LEU A 62 7.08 -5.93 -6.26
CA LEU A 62 7.61 -5.60 -4.94
C LEU A 62 7.14 -4.22 -4.49
N THR A 63 7.12 -3.24 -5.39
CA THR A 63 6.72 -1.86 -5.11
C THR A 63 5.24 -1.81 -4.74
N ALA A 64 4.38 -2.36 -5.60
CA ALA A 64 2.95 -2.37 -5.33
C ALA A 64 2.66 -3.11 -4.02
N SER A 65 3.24 -4.30 -3.82
CA SER A 65 2.97 -5.12 -2.64
C SER A 65 3.39 -4.45 -1.33
N PHE A 66 4.57 -3.82 -1.25
CA PHE A 66 4.99 -3.18 0.00
C PHE A 66 4.22 -1.89 0.28
N ILE A 67 3.89 -1.07 -0.74
CA ILE A 67 3.01 0.09 -0.56
C ILE A 67 1.66 -0.38 -0.02
N SER A 68 1.08 -1.44 -0.58
CA SER A 68 -0.19 -1.99 -0.13
C SER A 68 -0.15 -2.43 1.34
N VAL A 69 0.89 -3.16 1.76
CA VAL A 69 1.06 -3.55 3.16
C VAL A 69 1.17 -2.33 4.08
N SER A 70 1.86 -1.28 3.63
CA SER A 70 1.98 -0.01 4.37
C SER A 70 0.61 0.65 4.56
N VAL A 71 -0.20 0.71 3.50
CA VAL A 71 -1.55 1.29 3.52
C VAL A 71 -2.47 0.48 4.43
N LEU A 72 -2.51 -0.85 4.27
CA LEU A 72 -3.33 -1.74 5.11
C LEU A 72 -2.95 -1.59 6.58
N HIS A 73 -1.66 -1.52 6.88
CA HIS A 73 -1.19 -1.28 8.24
C HIS A 73 -1.64 0.09 8.77
N ALA A 74 -1.53 1.14 7.95
CA ALA A 74 -1.97 2.49 8.31
C ALA A 74 -3.48 2.64 8.54
N LEU A 75 -4.27 1.78 7.92
CA LEU A 75 -5.72 1.73 8.09
C LEU A 75 -6.17 0.79 9.23
N GLY A 76 -5.25 0.02 9.82
CA GLY A 76 -5.55 -0.94 10.89
C GLY A 76 -6.04 -2.31 10.41
N GLU A 77 -5.91 -2.61 9.11
CA GLU A 77 -6.35 -3.85 8.46
C GLU A 77 -5.41 -5.03 8.77
N THR A 78 -5.38 -5.41 10.05
CA THR A 78 -4.38 -6.35 10.61
C THR A 78 -4.44 -7.73 9.96
N GLU A 79 -5.65 -8.25 9.70
CA GLU A 79 -5.82 -9.57 9.08
C GLU A 79 -5.25 -9.61 7.65
N SER A 80 -5.42 -8.52 6.90
CA SER A 80 -4.93 -8.39 5.53
C SER A 80 -3.41 -8.23 5.49
N VAL A 81 -2.84 -7.50 6.46
CA VAL A 81 -1.38 -7.47 6.67
C VAL A 81 -0.84 -8.87 6.98
N ASP A 82 -1.44 -9.59 7.94
CA ASP A 82 -0.99 -10.95 8.29
C ASP A 82 -1.06 -11.90 7.09
N ARG A 83 -2.11 -11.77 6.26
CA ARG A 83 -2.24 -12.54 5.02
C ARG A 83 -1.12 -12.24 4.03
N ALA A 84 -0.71 -10.98 3.88
CA ALA A 84 0.42 -10.60 3.03
C ALA A 84 1.73 -11.20 3.53
N TYR A 85 2.00 -11.17 4.84
CA TYR A 85 3.19 -11.82 5.42
C TYR A 85 3.17 -13.35 5.22
N GLN A 86 2.00 -13.99 5.41
CA GLN A 86 1.85 -15.43 5.15
C GLN A 86 2.05 -15.78 3.68
N TRP A 87 1.64 -14.90 2.77
CA TRP A 87 1.89 -15.07 1.34
C TRP A 87 3.38 -14.92 1.03
N ALA A 88 4.06 -13.89 1.56
CA ALA A 88 5.49 -13.66 1.39
C ALA A 88 6.34 -14.85 1.87
N GLN A 89 5.97 -15.45 3.01
CA GLN A 89 6.63 -16.65 3.56
C GLN A 89 6.59 -17.88 2.64
N LYS A 90 5.66 -17.93 1.68
CA LYS A 90 5.52 -19.04 0.73
C LYS A 90 6.28 -18.81 -0.58
N GLN A 91 6.89 -17.64 -0.76
CA GLN A 91 7.63 -17.31 -1.98
C GLN A 91 9.04 -17.90 -1.96
N SER A 92 9.70 -17.92 -3.12
CA SER A 92 11.06 -18.46 -3.27
C SER A 92 12.12 -17.65 -2.52
N ASP A 93 11.90 -16.34 -2.37
CA ASP A 93 12.73 -15.45 -1.55
C ASP A 93 11.82 -14.64 -0.60
N PRO A 94 11.46 -15.21 0.56
CA PRO A 94 10.64 -14.52 1.55
C PRO A 94 11.31 -13.26 2.10
N GLY A 95 12.64 -13.27 2.21
CA GLY A 95 13.41 -12.19 2.79
C GLY A 95 13.25 -10.89 2.02
N MET A 96 13.24 -10.98 0.68
CA MET A 96 13.02 -9.84 -0.20
C MET A 96 11.70 -9.11 0.12
N PHE A 97 10.58 -9.82 0.22
CA PHE A 97 9.27 -9.21 0.49
C PHE A 97 9.16 -8.73 1.93
N ILE A 98 9.53 -9.57 2.90
CA ILE A 98 9.36 -9.27 4.34
C ILE A 98 10.13 -8.01 4.72
N GLN A 99 11.37 -7.84 4.25
CA GLN A 99 12.16 -6.63 4.53
C GLN A 99 11.48 -5.36 4.02
N HIS A 100 10.87 -5.40 2.82
CA HIS A 100 10.16 -4.24 2.28
C HIS A 100 8.85 -3.98 3.03
N TYR A 101 8.16 -5.02 3.50
CA TYR A 101 6.97 -4.88 4.33
C TYR A 101 7.31 -4.25 5.69
N ASP A 102 8.43 -4.63 6.31
CA ASP A 102 8.90 -4.05 7.57
C ASP A 102 9.25 -2.55 7.42
N ILE A 103 9.90 -2.19 6.31
CA ILE A 103 10.15 -0.78 5.95
C ILE A 103 8.82 -0.03 5.81
N GLY A 104 7.88 -0.59 5.04
CA GLY A 104 6.57 -0.03 4.79
C GLY A 104 5.76 0.22 6.07
N LYS A 105 5.73 -0.75 6.99
CA LYS A 105 5.11 -0.59 8.30
C LYS A 105 5.78 0.51 9.12
N SER A 106 7.11 0.56 9.14
CA SER A 106 7.85 1.60 9.88
C SER A 106 7.51 3.01 9.36
N LEU A 107 7.37 3.17 8.04
CA LEU A 107 6.92 4.43 7.43
C LEU A 107 5.48 4.76 7.83
N ALA A 108 4.58 3.78 7.77
CA ALA A 108 3.19 3.96 8.19
C ALA A 108 3.09 4.37 9.67
N GLU A 109 3.82 3.73 10.57
CA GLU A 109 3.86 4.08 11.99
C GLU A 109 4.36 5.51 12.22
N TYR A 110 5.40 5.95 11.49
CA TYR A 110 5.89 7.32 11.55
C TYR A 110 4.80 8.34 11.19
N PHE A 111 4.00 8.06 10.16
CA PHE A 111 2.94 8.98 9.71
C PHE A 111 1.64 8.90 10.50
N ILE A 112 1.32 7.76 11.12
CA ILE A 112 0.17 7.63 12.02
C ILE A 112 0.44 8.38 13.33
N ALA A 113 1.70 8.38 13.80
CA ALA A 113 2.10 9.02 15.05
C ALA A 113 2.30 10.55 14.93
N SER A 114 2.47 11.08 13.71
CA SER A 114 2.69 12.50 13.40
C SER A 114 1.40 13.26 13.11
#